data_AF-A0A437STC8-F1
#
_entry.id   AF-A0A437STC8-F1
#
_cell.length_a   1.000
_cell.length_b   1.000
_cell.length_c   1.000
_cell.angle_alpha   90.00
_cell.angle_beta   90.00
_cell.angle_gamma   90.00
#
_symmetry.space_group_name_H-M   'P 1'
#
loop_
_entity.id
_entity.type
_entity.pdbx_description
1 polymer ?
#
loop_
_entity_poly.entity_id
_entity_poly.type
_entity_poly.pdbx_seq_one_letter_code
_entity_poly.pdbx_strand_id
1 'polypeptide(L)'
;MSVLGVIILLIMVAIAVAFFIAANREIKVYEEWEYENCELSEELTEQVKQEKAAFAKTYTKMTITATILCILSVIPILCGVFFTEALSAKQVDQLMTGLVAGTIILVAIGVFFFIKSNIIMDSYNILLQEEDYTLNKKSGRRSLNRYAAIYWLFFAMLYLGYSFLTGNWDHSWIIWPIAAILYAIIEKILSLKHSKIAPD
;
A
#
# COMPACT_ATOMS: atom_id res chain seq x y z
N MET A 1 31.42 -8.81 -0.31
CA MET A 1 30.63 -8.17 0.76
C MET A 1 29.17 -7.93 0.32
N SER A 2 28.86 -7.79 -0.97
CA SER A 2 27.50 -7.55 -1.48
C SER A 2 26.53 -8.73 -1.28
N VAL A 3 26.98 -9.98 -1.43
CA VAL A 3 26.11 -11.17 -1.30
C VAL A 3 25.58 -11.35 0.13
N LEU A 4 26.40 -11.08 1.14
CA LEU A 4 25.99 -11.19 2.55
C LEU A 4 24.87 -10.19 2.89
N GLY A 5 24.97 -8.96 2.37
CA GLY A 5 23.93 -7.95 2.54
C GLY A 5 22.60 -8.35 1.89
N VAL A 6 22.65 -8.93 0.70
CA VAL A 6 21.45 -9.45 0.01
C VAL A 6 20.83 -10.60 0.80
N ILE A 7 21.62 -11.52 1.35
CA ILE A 7 21.10 -12.62 2.19
C ILE A 7 20.37 -12.08 3.43
N ILE A 8 20.96 -11.11 4.13
CA ILE A 8 20.36 -10.50 5.32
C ILE A 8 19.06 -9.77 4.95
N LEU A 9 19.07 -9.00 3.86
CA LEU A 9 17.89 -8.32 3.34
C LEU A 9 16.75 -9.31 3.05
N LEU A 10 17.05 -10.42 2.36
CA LEU A 10 16.06 -11.44 2.02
C LEU A 10 15.48 -12.13 3.26
N ILE A 11 16.30 -12.39 4.29
CA ILE A 11 15.82 -12.94 5.56
C ILE A 11 14.85 -11.95 6.24
N MET A 12 15.19 -10.66 6.30
CA MET A 12 14.29 -9.65 6.85
C MET A 12 12.97 -9.55 6.10
N VAL A 13 13.01 -9.58 4.77
CA VAL A 13 11.81 -9.58 3.92
C VAL A 13 10.96 -10.82 4.18
N ALA A 14 11.57 -12.00 4.28
CA ALA A 14 10.86 -13.24 4.56
C ALA A 14 10.13 -13.18 5.92
N ILE A 15 10.79 -12.66 6.96
CA ILE A 15 10.18 -12.46 8.28
C ILE A 15 9.01 -11.47 8.20
N ALA A 16 9.18 -10.34 7.52
CA ALA A 16 8.12 -9.34 7.35
C ALA A 16 6.89 -9.91 6.61
N VAL A 17 7.12 -10.66 5.52
CA VAL A 17 6.04 -11.32 4.77
C VAL A 17 5.32 -12.37 5.63
N ALA A 18 6.05 -13.14 6.45
CA ALA A 18 5.44 -14.09 7.37
C ALA A 18 4.52 -13.39 8.38
N PHE A 19 4.94 -12.26 8.95
CA PHE A 19 4.08 -11.45 9.83
C PHE A 19 2.86 -10.91 9.11
N PHE A 20 3.00 -10.42 7.87
CA PHE A 20 1.86 -9.95 7.09
C PHE A 20 0.85 -11.07 6.78
N ILE A 21 1.32 -12.27 6.45
CA ILE A 21 0.44 -13.42 6.22
C ILE A 21 -0.30 -13.81 7.51
N ALA A 22 0.40 -13.81 8.65
CA ALA A 22 -0.20 -14.11 9.94
C ALA A 22 -1.25 -13.06 10.34
N ALA A 23 -0.93 -11.78 10.24
CA ALA A 23 -1.86 -10.68 10.53
C ALA A 23 -3.07 -10.70 9.60
N ASN A 24 -2.86 -10.96 8.31
CA ASN A 24 -3.95 -11.04 7.34
C ASN A 24 -4.96 -12.17 7.68
N ARG A 25 -4.50 -13.28 8.28
CA ARG A 25 -5.41 -14.35 8.72
C ARG A 25 -6.39 -13.85 9.79
N GLU A 26 -5.96 -12.98 10.69
CA GLU A 26 -6.85 -12.41 11.72
C GLU A 26 -7.81 -11.38 11.11
N ILE A 27 -7.33 -10.58 10.15
CA ILE A 27 -8.17 -9.61 9.42
C ILE A 27 -9.26 -10.29 8.61
N LYS A 28 -9.02 -11.49 8.06
CA LYS A 28 -10.02 -12.27 7.30
C LYS A 28 -11.31 -12.56 8.08
N VAL A 29 -11.25 -12.64 9.41
CA VAL A 29 -12.44 -12.84 10.25
C VAL A 29 -13.36 -11.61 10.20
N TYR A 30 -12.80 -10.43 9.94
CA TYR A 30 -13.52 -9.16 9.83
C TYR A 30 -13.77 -8.75 8.36
N GLU A 31 -13.27 -9.51 7.40
CA GLU A 31 -13.44 -9.24 5.96
C GLU A 31 -14.92 -9.26 5.55
N GLU A 32 -15.77 -10.03 6.26
CA GLU A 32 -17.22 -10.02 6.06
C GLU A 32 -17.82 -8.63 6.28
N TRP A 33 -17.35 -7.84 7.24
CA TRP A 33 -17.81 -6.47 7.50
C TRP A 33 -17.40 -5.53 6.35
N GLU A 34 -16.28 -5.80 5.71
CA GLU A 34 -15.81 -5.10 4.51
C GLU A 34 -16.65 -5.43 3.26
N TYR A 35 -17.51 -6.46 3.29
CA TYR A 35 -18.37 -6.89 2.16
C TYR A 35 -19.88 -6.93 2.46
N GLU A 36 -20.32 -6.90 3.72
CA GLU A 36 -21.72 -6.98 4.16
C GLU A 36 -22.26 -5.66 4.72
N ASN A 37 -23.58 -5.45 4.65
CA ASN A 37 -24.20 -4.22 5.14
C ASN A 37 -24.08 -4.18 6.68
N CYS A 38 -23.33 -3.20 7.18
CA CYS A 38 -23.31 -2.91 8.61
C CYS A 38 -24.58 -2.14 8.97
N GLU A 39 -25.55 -2.83 9.58
CA GLU A 39 -26.73 -2.18 10.17
C GLU A 39 -26.39 -1.77 11.61
N LEU A 40 -26.00 -0.50 11.80
CA LEU A 40 -25.83 0.07 13.13
C LEU A 40 -27.14 0.72 13.59
N SER A 41 -27.42 0.68 14.89
CA SER A 41 -28.49 1.49 15.46
C SER A 41 -28.19 2.98 15.25
N GLU A 42 -29.23 3.82 15.15
CA GLU A 42 -29.05 5.26 14.94
C GLU A 42 -28.16 5.89 16.02
N GLU A 43 -28.33 5.47 17.28
CA GLU A 43 -27.53 5.94 18.41
C GLU A 43 -26.04 5.57 18.25
N LEU A 44 -25.75 4.33 17.84
CA LEU A 44 -24.37 3.88 17.66
C LEU A 44 -23.71 4.55 16.44
N THR A 45 -24.48 4.82 15.39
CA THR A 45 -24.00 5.54 14.20
C THR A 45 -23.52 6.95 14.56
N GLU A 46 -24.31 7.69 15.35
CA GLU A 46 -23.92 9.03 15.80
C GLU A 46 -22.71 8.99 16.75
N GLN A 47 -22.59 7.98 17.62
CA GLN A 47 -21.40 7.79 18.45
C GLN A 47 -20.14 7.55 17.60
N VAL A 48 -20.20 6.65 16.62
CA VAL A 48 -19.07 6.34 15.72
C VAL A 48 -18.68 7.57 14.89
N LYS A 49 -19.65 8.37 14.45
CA LYS A 49 -19.41 9.61 13.72
C LYS A 49 -18.71 10.67 14.58
N GLN A 50 -19.08 10.78 15.86
CA GLN A 50 -18.39 11.66 16.80
C GLN A 50 -16.94 11.21 17.05
N GLU A 51 -16.71 9.91 17.23
CA GLU A 51 -15.37 9.33 17.37
C GLU A 51 -14.51 9.55 16.12
N LYS A 52 -15.07 9.32 14.92
CA LYS A 52 -14.40 9.63 13.64
C LYS A 52 -14.02 11.10 13.55
N ALA A 53 -14.93 12.01 13.93
CA ALA A 53 -14.65 13.45 13.93
C ALA A 53 -13.57 13.85 14.94
N ALA A 54 -13.54 13.24 16.12
CA ALA A 54 -12.49 13.42 17.10
C ALA A 54 -11.13 12.91 16.58
N PHE A 55 -11.13 11.75 15.91
CA PHE A 55 -9.94 11.15 15.32
C PHE A 55 -9.42 11.89 14.09
N ALA A 56 -10.26 12.59 13.32
CA ALA A 56 -9.88 13.28 12.09
C ALA A 56 -8.69 14.25 12.26
N LYS A 57 -8.61 14.93 13.41
CA LYS A 57 -7.47 15.81 13.75
C LYS A 57 -6.19 15.00 13.96
N THR A 58 -6.28 13.87 14.64
CA THR A 58 -5.16 12.96 14.89
C THR A 58 -4.70 12.30 13.59
N TYR A 59 -5.63 11.83 12.77
CA TYR A 59 -5.35 11.31 11.42
C TYR A 59 -4.56 12.32 10.59
N THR A 60 -5.06 13.56 10.48
CA THR A 60 -4.40 14.62 9.72
C THR A 60 -2.98 14.87 10.23
N LYS A 61 -2.78 14.95 11.55
CA LYS A 61 -1.44 15.13 12.15
C LYS A 61 -0.50 13.95 11.87
N MET A 62 -0.98 12.72 11.96
CA MET A 62 -0.19 11.53 11.65
C MET A 62 0.21 11.49 10.18
N THR A 63 -0.73 11.74 9.27
CA THR A 63 -0.50 11.79 7.82
C THR A 63 0.49 12.90 7.44
N ILE A 64 0.37 14.10 8.05
CA ILE A 64 1.34 15.19 7.84
C ILE A 64 2.73 14.77 8.34
N THR A 65 2.82 14.20 9.54
CA THR A 65 4.10 13.77 10.12
C THR A 65 4.75 12.69 9.26
N ALA A 66 3.98 11.71 8.80
CA ALA A 66 4.44 10.66 7.90
C ALA A 66 4.98 11.23 6.58
N THR A 67 4.22 12.15 5.96
CA THR A 67 4.60 12.81 4.72
C THR A 67 5.90 13.59 4.86
N ILE A 68 6.01 14.39 5.93
CA ILE A 68 7.22 15.16 6.24
C ILE A 68 8.41 14.21 6.42
N LEU A 69 8.24 13.12 7.17
CA LEU A 69 9.33 12.18 7.44
C LEU A 69 9.83 11.48 6.17
N CYS A 70 8.93 11.10 5.26
CA CYS A 70 9.28 10.52 3.96
C CYS A 70 9.95 11.52 3.01
N ILE A 71 9.61 12.81 3.07
CA ILE A 71 10.29 13.83 2.26
C ILE A 71 11.69 14.10 2.84
N LEU A 72 11.79 14.25 4.16
CA LEU A 72 13.05 14.52 4.85
C LEU A 72 14.01 13.32 4.80
N SER A 73 13.53 12.09 4.59
CA SER A 73 14.39 10.91 4.48
C SER A 73 15.33 10.94 3.28
N VAL A 74 15.12 11.85 2.32
CA VAL A 74 16.03 12.08 1.19
C VAL A 74 17.27 12.89 1.61
N ILE A 75 17.17 13.70 2.67
CA ILE A 75 18.26 14.56 3.15
C ILE A 75 19.54 13.77 3.48
N PRO A 76 19.50 12.65 4.25
CA PRO A 76 20.69 11.84 4.52
C PRO A 76 21.47 11.46 3.26
N ILE A 77 20.79 11.05 2.19
CA ILE A 77 21.42 10.68 0.92
C ILE A 77 22.05 11.90 0.25
N LEU A 78 21.35 13.03 0.20
CA LEU A 78 21.87 14.27 -0.39
C LEU A 78 23.08 14.82 0.37
N CYS A 79 23.04 14.78 1.70
CA CYS A 79 24.17 15.15 2.54
C CYS A 79 25.39 14.27 2.26
N GLY A 80 25.16 12.98 1.99
CA GLY A 80 26.21 12.03 1.64
C GLY A 80 27.06 12.44 0.45
N VAL A 81 26.45 13.06 -0.57
CA VAL A 81 27.13 13.47 -1.81
C VAL A 81 28.24 14.48 -1.53
N PHE A 82 28.05 15.42 -0.60
CA PHE A 82 29.06 16.43 -0.27
C PHE A 82 30.35 15.86 0.34
N PHE A 83 30.29 14.67 0.95
CA PHE A 83 31.45 14.03 1.56
C PHE A 83 32.17 13.07 0.61
N THR A 84 31.64 12.83 -0.59
CA THR A 84 32.21 11.88 -1.54
C THR A 84 33.58 12.32 -2.07
N GLU A 85 33.80 13.63 -2.26
CA GLU A 85 35.07 14.18 -2.75
C GLU A 85 36.16 14.27 -1.66
N ALA A 86 35.76 14.25 -0.37
CA ALA A 86 36.67 14.42 0.76
C ALA A 86 37.21 13.09 1.32
N LEU A 87 36.63 11.95 0.96
CA LEU A 87 36.91 10.63 1.54
C LEU A 87 37.51 9.65 0.52
N SER A 88 38.24 8.64 1.02
CA SER A 88 38.71 7.52 0.18
C SER A 88 37.55 6.64 -0.28
N ALA A 89 37.66 6.02 -1.46
CA ALA A 89 36.61 5.20 -2.08
C ALA A 89 35.98 4.15 -1.13
N LYS A 90 36.78 3.52 -0.26
CA LYS A 90 36.28 2.53 0.72
C LYS A 90 35.45 3.16 1.85
N GLN A 91 35.80 4.37 2.28
CA GLN A 91 35.07 5.09 3.33
C GLN A 91 33.77 5.69 2.78
N VAL A 92 33.77 6.13 1.52
CA VAL A 92 32.57 6.58 0.81
C VAL A 92 31.55 5.44 0.71
N ASP A 93 31.97 4.24 0.31
CA ASP A 93 31.06 3.08 0.20
C ASP A 93 30.40 2.71 1.55
N GLN A 94 31.18 2.71 2.63
CA GLN A 94 30.67 2.45 3.98
C GLN A 94 29.72 3.56 4.48
N LEU A 95 30.04 4.83 4.20
CA LEU A 95 29.19 5.96 4.53
C LEU A 95 27.87 5.93 3.74
N MET A 96 27.92 5.69 2.43
CA MET A 96 26.72 5.61 1.59
C MET A 96 25.82 4.47 2.02
N THR A 97 26.40 3.30 2.34
CA THR A 97 25.63 2.15 2.86
C THR A 97 24.89 2.51 4.16
N GLY A 98 25.55 3.20 5.09
CA GLY A 98 24.94 3.66 6.33
C GLY A 98 23.84 4.70 6.11
N LEU A 99 24.04 5.64 5.18
CA LEU A 99 23.05 6.68 4.84
C LEU A 99 21.81 6.07 4.17
N VAL A 100 21.98 5.13 3.25
CA VAL A 100 20.88 4.39 2.61
C VAL A 100 20.08 3.61 3.67
N ALA A 101 20.76 2.91 4.58
CA ALA A 101 20.09 2.22 5.68
C ALA A 101 19.31 3.20 6.56
N GLY A 102 19.89 4.36 6.89
CA GLY A 102 19.22 5.42 7.63
C GLY A 102 17.97 5.96 6.93
N THR A 103 18.05 6.20 5.62
CA THR A 103 16.88 6.61 4.82
C THR A 103 15.78 5.56 4.86
N ILE A 104 16.11 4.27 4.70
CA ILE A 104 15.12 3.19 4.76
C ILE A 104 14.42 3.16 6.12
N ILE A 105 15.16 3.37 7.22
CA ILE A 105 14.57 3.42 8.57
C ILE A 105 13.61 4.61 8.71
N LEU A 106 13.98 5.80 8.24
CA LEU A 106 13.11 6.97 8.28
C LEU A 106 11.83 6.77 7.46
N VAL A 107 11.97 6.21 6.24
CA VAL A 107 10.83 5.85 5.40
C VAL A 107 9.95 4.82 6.11
N ALA A 108 10.53 3.80 6.75
CA ALA A 108 9.77 2.77 7.46
C ALA A 108 8.94 3.37 8.60
N ILE A 109 9.48 4.34 9.36
CA ILE A 109 8.72 5.06 10.40
C ILE A 109 7.58 5.86 9.77
N GLY A 110 7.81 6.55 8.65
CA GLY A 110 6.77 7.31 7.94
C GLY A 110 5.65 6.40 7.45
N VAL A 111 6.01 5.29 6.81
CA VAL A 111 5.07 4.26 6.34
C VAL A 111 4.29 3.64 7.50
N PHE A 112 4.92 3.40 8.66
CA PHE A 112 4.22 2.91 9.84
C PHE A 112 3.10 3.86 10.29
N PHE A 113 3.36 5.17 10.33
CA PHE A 113 2.33 6.17 10.64
C PHE A 113 1.20 6.16 9.60
N PHE A 114 1.53 6.10 8.31
CA PHE A 114 0.51 5.99 7.24
C PHE A 114 -0.35 4.74 7.41
N ILE A 115 0.25 3.57 7.61
CA ILE A 115 -0.50 2.31 7.74
C ILE A 115 -1.42 2.40 8.97
N LYS A 116 -0.88 2.83 10.12
CA LYS A 116 -1.66 2.92 11.37
C LYS A 116 -2.82 3.91 11.25
N SER A 117 -2.58 5.11 10.70
CA SER A 117 -3.62 6.13 10.58
C SER A 117 -4.71 5.73 9.60
N ASN A 118 -4.33 5.13 8.47
CA ASN A 118 -5.30 4.67 7.47
C ASN A 118 -6.13 3.49 7.99
N ILE A 119 -5.53 2.48 8.62
CA ILE A 119 -6.30 1.34 9.17
C ILE A 119 -7.41 1.82 10.13
N ILE A 120 -7.10 2.78 11.01
CA ILE A 120 -8.09 3.31 11.97
C ILE A 120 -9.17 4.12 11.23
N MET A 121 -8.79 5.00 10.30
CA MET A 121 -9.74 5.80 9.52
C MET A 121 -10.65 4.91 8.65
N ASP A 122 -10.07 3.93 7.98
CA ASP A 122 -10.78 2.97 7.13
C ASP A 122 -11.75 2.13 7.96
N SER A 123 -11.39 1.76 9.19
CA SER A 123 -12.31 1.07 10.10
C SER A 123 -13.56 1.89 10.40
N TYR A 124 -13.43 3.21 10.63
CA TYR A 124 -14.59 4.10 10.76
C TYR A 124 -15.39 4.21 9.46
N ASN A 125 -14.71 4.30 8.31
CA ASN A 125 -15.37 4.36 7.00
C ASN A 125 -16.13 3.06 6.67
N ILE A 126 -15.61 1.90 7.06
CA ILE A 126 -16.27 0.60 6.92
C ILE A 126 -17.56 0.58 7.76
N LEU A 127 -17.48 0.95 9.04
CA LEU A 127 -18.63 0.97 9.95
C LEU A 127 -19.73 1.93 9.47
N LEU A 128 -19.35 3.13 9.02
CA LEU A 128 -20.29 4.13 8.52
C LEU A 128 -20.69 3.91 7.05
N GLN A 129 -20.08 2.94 6.36
CA GLN A 129 -20.24 2.66 4.92
C GLN A 129 -19.99 3.90 4.03
N GLU A 130 -19.02 4.72 4.40
CA GLU A 130 -18.67 5.96 3.70
C GLU A 130 -17.51 5.76 2.70
N GLU A 131 -17.27 6.77 1.85
CA GLU A 131 -16.16 6.82 0.89
C GLU A 131 -16.10 5.63 -0.09
N ASP A 132 -15.13 4.73 0.09
CA ASP A 132 -14.89 3.56 -0.75
C ASP A 132 -15.69 2.33 -0.31
N TYR A 133 -16.33 2.39 0.86
CA TYR A 133 -17.11 1.30 1.46
C TYR A 133 -18.62 1.43 1.25
N THR A 134 -19.03 2.43 0.46
CA THR A 134 -20.43 2.59 0.01
C THR A 134 -20.90 1.36 -0.77
N LEU A 135 -22.18 1.00 -0.60
CA LEU A 135 -22.82 -0.19 -1.21
C LEU A 135 -22.55 -0.34 -2.72
N ASN A 136 -22.60 0.77 -3.45
CA ASN A 136 -22.38 0.81 -4.89
C ASN A 136 -20.93 0.47 -5.30
N LYS A 137 -19.94 0.86 -4.51
CA LYS A 137 -18.53 0.54 -4.76
C LYS A 137 -18.19 -0.88 -4.28
N LYS A 138 -18.80 -1.31 -3.18
CA LYS A 138 -18.63 -2.64 -2.56
C LYS A 138 -19.00 -3.79 -3.49
N SER A 139 -20.16 -3.68 -4.14
CA SER A 139 -20.65 -4.67 -5.13
C SER A 139 -19.76 -4.78 -6.37
N GLY A 140 -19.29 -3.64 -6.90
CA GLY A 140 -18.34 -3.58 -8.01
C GLY A 140 -16.99 -4.23 -7.66
N ARG A 141 -16.44 -3.90 -6.48
CA ARG A 141 -15.20 -4.50 -5.97
C ARG A 141 -15.34 -6.00 -5.73
N ARG A 142 -16.46 -6.49 -5.18
CA ARG A 142 -16.67 -7.93 -4.95
C ARG A 142 -16.64 -8.74 -6.25
N SER A 143 -17.23 -8.19 -7.32
CA SER A 143 -17.17 -8.83 -8.64
C SER A 143 -15.76 -8.78 -9.23
N LEU A 144 -15.08 -7.62 -9.13
CA LEU A 144 -13.71 -7.47 -9.60
C LEU A 144 -12.75 -8.41 -8.86
N ASN A 145 -12.85 -8.51 -7.53
CA ASN A 145 -12.00 -9.36 -6.70
C ASN A 145 -12.10 -10.85 -7.09
N ARG A 146 -13.29 -11.31 -7.51
CA ARG A 146 -13.49 -12.67 -8.04
C ARG A 146 -12.65 -12.94 -9.30
N TYR A 147 -12.49 -11.95 -10.17
CA TYR A 147 -11.72 -12.07 -11.42
C TYR A 147 -10.31 -11.49 -11.31
N ALA A 148 -9.97 -10.81 -10.23
CA ALA A 148 -8.70 -10.14 -10.02
C ALA A 148 -7.53 -11.13 -10.09
N ALA A 149 -7.69 -12.31 -9.49
CA ALA A 149 -6.66 -13.36 -9.57
C ALA A 149 -6.36 -13.76 -11.03
N ILE A 150 -7.40 -13.94 -11.86
CA ILE A 150 -7.26 -14.29 -13.28
C ILE A 150 -6.61 -13.15 -14.06
N TYR A 151 -7.04 -11.91 -13.81
CA TYR A 151 -6.48 -10.70 -14.41
C TYR A 151 -4.97 -10.58 -14.13
N TRP A 152 -4.57 -10.69 -12.86
CA TRP A 152 -3.17 -10.61 -12.46
C TRP A 152 -2.33 -11.76 -13.02
N LEU A 153 -2.87 -12.98 -13.02
CA LEU A 153 -2.20 -14.13 -13.64
C LEU A 153 -1.99 -13.95 -15.14
N PHE A 154 -2.95 -13.36 -15.85
CA PHE A 154 -2.84 -13.08 -17.28
C PHE A 154 -1.71 -12.07 -17.58
N PHE A 155 -1.67 -10.95 -16.85
CA PHE A 155 -0.59 -9.97 -17.02
C PHE A 155 0.77 -10.50 -16.58
N ALA A 156 0.81 -11.33 -15.52
CA ALA A 156 2.03 -12.03 -15.13
C ALA A 156 2.52 -12.98 -16.23
N MET A 157 1.61 -13.72 -16.87
CA MET A 157 1.92 -14.58 -18.02
C MET A 157 2.45 -13.77 -19.20
N LEU A 158 1.84 -12.63 -19.54
CA LEU A 158 2.33 -11.75 -20.59
C LEU A 158 3.72 -11.21 -20.28
N TYR A 159 3.94 -10.73 -19.04
CA TYR A 159 5.22 -10.22 -18.59
C TYR A 159 6.32 -11.28 -18.68
N LEU A 160 6.09 -12.46 -18.11
CA LEU A 160 7.07 -13.54 -18.10
C LEU A 160 7.29 -14.11 -19.51
N GLY A 161 6.22 -14.34 -20.27
CA GLY A 161 6.31 -14.84 -21.64
C GLY A 161 7.10 -13.91 -22.55
N TYR A 162 6.80 -12.61 -22.52
CA TYR A 162 7.56 -11.62 -23.27
C TYR A 162 9.01 -11.53 -22.81
N SER A 163 9.26 -11.48 -21.49
CA SER A 163 10.62 -11.34 -20.93
C SER A 163 11.51 -12.54 -21.25
N PHE A 164 10.98 -13.76 -21.18
CA PHE A 164 11.75 -14.97 -21.51
C PHE A 164 11.99 -15.15 -23.00
N LEU A 165 11.02 -14.80 -23.86
CA LEU A 165 11.18 -14.94 -25.32
C LEU A 165 12.13 -13.91 -25.92
N THR A 166 12.05 -12.65 -25.46
CA THR A 166 12.83 -11.55 -26.03
C THR A 166 14.15 -11.33 -25.29
N GLY A 167 14.29 -11.85 -24.07
CA GLY A 167 15.40 -11.53 -23.18
C GLY A 167 15.43 -10.06 -22.74
N ASN A 168 14.39 -9.27 -23.06
CA ASN A 168 14.41 -7.82 -22.94
C ASN A 168 13.69 -7.34 -21.67
N TRP A 169 14.34 -7.57 -20.53
CA TRP A 169 13.82 -7.25 -19.19
C TRP A 169 13.77 -5.75 -18.89
N ASP A 170 14.47 -4.92 -19.67
CA ASP A 170 14.55 -3.47 -19.46
C ASP A 170 13.27 -2.71 -19.90
N HIS A 171 12.50 -3.27 -20.84
CA HIS A 171 11.26 -2.70 -21.36
C HIS A 171 10.04 -3.49 -20.89
N SER A 172 10.19 -4.77 -20.56
CA SER A 172 9.06 -5.63 -20.21
C SER A 172 8.35 -5.18 -18.92
N TRP A 173 9.04 -4.48 -18.02
CA TRP A 173 8.45 -3.97 -16.78
C TRP A 173 7.29 -2.99 -17.02
N ILE A 174 7.22 -2.34 -18.19
CA ILE A 174 6.14 -1.41 -18.58
C ILE A 174 4.77 -2.09 -18.56
N ILE A 175 4.72 -3.42 -18.69
CA ILE A 175 3.49 -4.22 -18.59
C ILE A 175 2.83 -4.02 -17.22
N TRP A 176 3.59 -3.85 -16.14
CA TRP A 176 3.06 -3.68 -14.79
C TRP A 176 2.28 -2.37 -14.58
N PRO A 177 2.83 -1.18 -14.91
CA PRO A 177 2.06 0.06 -14.89
C PRO A 177 0.79 0.01 -15.75
N ILE A 178 0.87 -0.57 -16.96
CA ILE A 178 -0.28 -0.70 -17.85
C ILE A 178 -1.37 -1.57 -17.20
N ALA A 179 -0.98 -2.71 -16.62
CA ALA A 179 -1.89 -3.60 -15.91
C ALA A 179 -2.56 -2.89 -14.71
N ALA A 180 -1.82 -2.10 -13.95
CA ALA A 180 -2.36 -1.37 -12.80
C ALA A 180 -3.39 -0.31 -13.23
N ILE A 181 -3.08 0.49 -14.26
CA ILE A 181 -3.98 1.51 -14.78
C ILE A 181 -5.27 0.87 -15.34
N LEU A 182 -5.13 -0.21 -16.12
CA LEU A 182 -6.27 -0.90 -16.70
C LEU A 182 -7.17 -1.52 -15.62
N TYR A 183 -6.60 -2.06 -14.54
CA TYR A 183 -7.38 -2.59 -13.40
C TYR A 183 -8.23 -1.49 -12.75
N ALA A 184 -7.65 -0.31 -12.49
CA ALA A 184 -8.36 0.83 -11.93
C ALA A 184 -9.50 1.34 -12.84
N ILE A 185 -9.28 1.32 -14.17
CA ILE A 185 -10.33 1.67 -15.15
C ILE A 185 -11.49 0.67 -15.08
N ILE A 186 -11.20 -0.63 -15.06
CA ILE A 186 -12.23 -1.68 -14.99
C ILE A 186 -13.03 -1.56 -13.68
N GLU A 187 -12.37 -1.29 -12.55
CA GLU A 187 -13.02 -1.04 -11.25
C GLU A 187 -14.00 0.14 -11.32
N LYS A 188 -13.57 1.27 -11.91
CA LYS A 188 -14.42 2.45 -12.09
C LYS A 188 -15.61 2.17 -13.02
N ILE A 189 -15.43 1.41 -14.10
CA ILE A 189 -16.54 1.05 -15.00
C ILE A 189 -17.55 0.14 -14.29
N LEU A 190 -17.09 -0.85 -13.54
CA LEU A 190 -17.98 -1.78 -12.83
C LEU A 190 -18.78 -1.08 -11.73
N SER A 191 -18.14 -0.19 -10.96
CA SER A 191 -18.83 0.62 -9.94
C SER A 191 -19.88 1.56 -10.54
N LEU A 192 -19.60 2.20 -11.68
CA LEU A 192 -20.57 3.03 -12.40
C LEU A 192 -21.75 2.22 -12.96
N LYS A 193 -21.49 1.01 -13.46
CA LYS A 193 -22.53 0.13 -14.01
C LYS A 193 -23.50 -0.34 -12.91
N HIS A 194 -23.01 -0.65 -11.72
CA HIS A 194 -23.85 -1.06 -10.60
C HIS A 194 -24.72 0.09 -10.06
N SER A 195 -24.19 1.32 -10.04
CA SER A 195 -24.94 2.53 -9.70
C SER A 195 -26.18 2.79 -10.58
N LYS A 196 -26.22 2.28 -11.81
CA LYS A 196 -27.38 2.42 -12.71
C LYS A 196 -28.45 1.34 -12.55
N ILE A 197 -28.16 0.27 -11.78
CA ILE A 197 -29.01 -0.93 -11.69
C ILE A 197 -29.78 -1.00 -10.36
N ALA A 198 -29.42 -0.22 -9.35
CA ALA A 198 -30.24 -0.03 -8.14
C ALA A 198 -31.26 1.10 -8.40
N PRO A 199 -32.56 0.79 -8.66
CA PRO A 199 -33.60 1.80 -8.51
C PRO A 199 -33.80 2.09 -7.02
N ASP A 200 -34.12 3.35 -6.74
CA ASP A 200 -34.39 3.92 -5.41
C ASP A 200 -35.25 3.04 -4.49
#